data_AF-A0A0Q6F2T3-F1
#
_entry.id   AF-A0A0Q6F2T3-F1
#
_cell.length_a   1.000
_cell.length_b   1.000
_cell.length_c   1.000
_cell.angle_alpha   90.00
_cell.angle_beta   90.00
_cell.angle_gamma   90.00
#
_symmetry.space_group_name_H-M   'P 1'
#
loop_
_entity.id
_entity.type
_entity.pdbx_description
1 polymer ?
#
loop_
_entity_poly.entity_id
_entity_poly.type
_entity_poly.pdbx_seq_one_letter_code
_entity_poly.pdbx_strand_id
1 'polypeptide(L)'
;MTRRLLLLPLCSALALAQLSLTACAGTDRALPLADFVPLPQAPVGGPAASTEAEPLPADSPDETMLMAQTGTGFSPAEIAYVTATAGAVFRRRASERATRFVTPETGGGYGVCLRSAKKGGGYDLAMIVLQRRLDGSAISQVDDDTLVYRRAADTRPCAARSLAFVAARRG
;
A
#
# COMPACT_ATOMS: atom_id res chain seq x y z
N MET A 1 -11.11 -50.33 26.30
CA MET A 1 -10.11 -51.10 25.53
C MET A 1 -10.81 -51.85 24.40
N THR A 2 -10.82 -51.30 23.18
CA THR A 2 -10.95 -52.08 21.93
C THR A 2 -10.62 -51.18 20.74
N ARG A 3 -9.73 -51.69 19.89
CA ARG A 3 -9.10 -51.07 18.71
C ARG A 3 -10.10 -50.81 17.58
N ARG A 4 -9.81 -49.82 16.73
CA ARG A 4 -9.79 -49.98 15.26
C ARG A 4 -8.97 -48.85 14.60
N LEU A 5 -7.71 -49.19 14.28
CA LEU A 5 -6.92 -48.58 13.20
C LEU A 5 -7.38 -49.20 11.87
N LEU A 6 -7.68 -48.37 10.88
CA LEU A 6 -7.65 -48.60 9.42
C LEU A 6 -7.53 -47.18 8.82
N LEU A 7 -6.36 -46.65 8.45
CA LEU A 7 -5.46 -47.03 7.36
C LEU A 7 -6.25 -47.27 6.05
N LEU A 8 -6.21 -46.27 5.15
CA LEU A 8 -6.19 -46.38 3.68
C LEU A 8 -5.91 -44.98 3.08
N PRO A 9 -5.35 -44.91 1.87
CA PRO A 9 -4.16 -44.13 1.55
C PRO A 9 -4.39 -43.18 0.36
N LEU A 10 -3.30 -42.53 -0.03
CA LEU A 10 -3.08 -41.82 -1.29
C LEU A 10 -3.90 -42.32 -2.49
N CYS A 11 -4.60 -41.39 -3.16
CA CYS A 11 -4.85 -41.39 -4.59
C CYS A 11 -4.96 -39.91 -5.02
N SER A 12 -3.90 -39.33 -5.56
CA SER A 12 -3.64 -39.26 -7.00
C SER A 12 -4.60 -38.31 -7.73
N ALA A 13 -4.12 -37.10 -8.01
CA ALA A 13 -4.10 -36.55 -9.37
C ALA A 13 -3.47 -35.15 -9.36
N LEU A 14 -2.20 -35.08 -9.77
CA LEU A 14 -1.69 -33.89 -10.44
C LEU A 14 -2.60 -33.58 -11.63
N ALA A 15 -3.21 -32.41 -11.65
CA ALA A 15 -3.69 -31.80 -12.88
C ALA A 15 -2.75 -30.64 -13.22
N LEU A 16 -1.62 -30.99 -13.86
CA LEU A 16 -0.80 -30.06 -14.62
C LEU A 16 -1.60 -29.64 -15.86
N ALA A 17 -2.36 -28.56 -15.75
CA ALA A 17 -2.86 -27.85 -16.92
C ALA A 17 -1.73 -26.95 -17.44
N GLN A 18 -0.96 -27.51 -18.38
CA GLN A 18 -0.22 -26.74 -19.38
C GLN A 18 -1.20 -25.94 -20.26
N LEU A 19 -0.63 -25.10 -21.15
CA LEU A 19 -1.27 -24.29 -22.20
C LEU A 19 -1.65 -22.87 -21.70
N SER A 20 -1.12 -21.76 -22.23
CA SER A 20 -0.52 -21.52 -23.54
C SER A 20 0.38 -20.27 -23.49
N LEU A 21 1.62 -20.38 -23.98
CA LEU A 21 2.36 -19.19 -24.41
C LEU A 21 1.69 -18.68 -25.69
N THR A 22 0.95 -17.59 -25.58
CA THR A 22 0.55 -16.80 -26.75
C THR A 22 1.66 -15.81 -27.04
N ALA A 23 2.42 -16.12 -28.09
CA ALA A 23 3.35 -15.21 -28.72
C ALA A 23 2.58 -13.99 -29.26
N CYS A 24 2.81 -12.81 -28.69
CA CYS A 24 2.49 -11.55 -29.36
C CYS A 24 3.57 -11.33 -30.43
N ALA A 25 3.24 -11.78 -31.65
CA ALA A 25 3.93 -11.35 -32.86
C ALA A 25 3.88 -9.83 -32.97
N GLY A 26 5.01 -9.26 -33.38
CA GLY A 26 5.23 -7.83 -33.48
C GLY A 26 4.25 -7.12 -34.41
N THR A 27 3.90 -5.91 -34.03
CA THR A 27 3.68 -4.84 -34.99
C THR A 27 4.65 -3.73 -34.63
N ASP A 28 5.80 -3.80 -35.28
CA ASP A 28 6.74 -2.70 -35.44
C ASP A 28 6.04 -1.64 -36.28
N ARG A 29 5.23 -0.83 -35.62
CA ARG A 29 4.54 0.29 -36.26
C ARG A 29 5.40 1.52 -35.97
N ALA A 30 6.44 1.65 -36.79
CA ALA A 30 7.20 2.88 -36.97
C ALA A 30 6.21 4.04 -37.11
N LEU A 31 6.08 4.81 -36.03
CA LEU A 31 5.42 6.10 -36.07
C LEU A 31 6.35 7.02 -36.88
N PRO A 32 5.85 7.72 -37.91
CA PRO A 32 6.66 8.68 -38.62
C PRO A 32 7.15 9.72 -37.59
N LEU A 33 8.46 9.96 -37.58
CA LEU A 33 9.05 11.14 -36.96
C LEU A 33 8.33 12.36 -37.55
N ALA A 34 7.32 12.85 -36.85
CA ALA A 34 6.79 14.16 -37.08
C ALA A 34 7.87 15.15 -36.62
N ASP A 35 8.22 16.02 -37.54
CA ASP A 35 9.21 17.08 -37.44
C ASP A 35 9.28 17.73 -36.06
N PHE A 36 10.43 17.56 -35.40
CA PHE A 36 10.84 18.47 -34.34
C PHE A 36 11.10 19.83 -34.98
N VAL A 37 10.13 20.74 -34.85
CA VAL A 37 10.34 22.17 -35.14
C VAL A 37 11.15 22.75 -33.97
N PRO A 38 12.39 23.21 -34.17
CA PRO A 38 13.13 23.91 -33.13
C PRO A 38 12.50 25.30 -32.91
N LEU A 39 12.00 25.54 -31.71
CA LEU A 39 11.62 26.88 -31.26
C LEU A 39 12.85 27.79 -31.23
N PRO A 40 12.75 29.04 -31.73
CA PRO A 40 13.87 29.98 -31.69
C PRO A 40 14.21 30.36 -30.25
N GLN A 41 15.47 30.15 -29.87
CA GLN A 41 16.03 30.62 -28.60
C GLN A 41 16.11 32.15 -28.62
N ALA A 42 15.37 32.82 -27.73
CA ALA A 42 15.53 34.24 -27.49
C ALA A 42 16.82 34.51 -26.69
N PRO A 43 17.57 35.57 -27.01
CA PRO A 43 18.83 35.88 -26.33
C PRO A 43 18.61 36.53 -24.96
N VAL A 44 19.48 36.08 -24.05
CA VAL A 44 20.10 36.72 -22.88
C VAL A 44 19.65 38.15 -22.54
N GLY A 45 19.19 38.33 -21.30
CA GLY A 45 19.07 39.62 -20.63
C GLY A 45 19.03 39.45 -19.12
N GLY A 46 20.20 39.36 -18.48
CA GLY A 46 20.32 39.75 -17.07
C GLY A 46 20.28 41.28 -16.96
N PRO A 47 19.78 41.82 -15.84
CA PRO A 47 20.73 42.48 -14.95
C PRO A 47 20.51 42.15 -13.48
N ALA A 48 21.52 42.57 -12.73
CA ALA A 48 21.84 42.22 -11.37
C ALA A 48 20.97 42.88 -10.30
N ALA A 49 21.06 42.24 -9.12
CA ALA A 49 21.13 42.81 -7.79
C ALA A 49 19.86 43.33 -7.10
N SER A 50 19.69 42.73 -5.91
CA SER A 50 19.20 43.32 -4.67
C SER A 50 17.70 43.52 -4.53
N THR A 51 17.07 42.58 -3.83
CA THR A 51 16.02 42.95 -2.87
C THR A 51 16.21 42.11 -1.62
N GLU A 52 16.11 42.80 -0.50
CA GLU A 52 16.40 42.40 0.87
C GLU A 52 15.92 41.01 1.28
N ALA A 53 16.79 40.35 2.04
CA ALA A 53 16.39 39.30 2.96
C ALA A 53 15.50 39.92 4.05
N GLU A 54 14.19 39.78 3.87
CA GLU A 54 13.25 39.94 4.97
C GLU A 54 13.42 38.74 5.91
N PRO A 55 13.68 38.93 7.21
CA PRO A 55 13.77 37.81 8.14
C PRO A 55 12.36 37.27 8.36
N LEU A 56 12.04 36.18 7.65
CA LEU A 56 10.85 35.38 7.93
C LEU A 56 10.84 35.05 9.44
N PRO A 57 9.75 35.36 10.16
CA PRO A 57 9.60 34.85 11.51
C PRO A 57 9.68 33.33 11.45
N ALA A 58 10.57 32.75 12.25
CA ALA A 58 10.69 31.33 12.48
C ALA A 58 9.45 30.83 13.21
N ASP A 59 8.35 30.68 12.46
CA ASP A 59 7.27 29.77 12.84
C ASP A 59 7.63 28.44 12.19
N SER A 60 8.33 27.59 12.94
CA SER A 60 8.78 26.27 12.52
C SER A 60 7.64 25.26 12.73
N PRO A 61 6.82 24.90 11.72
CA PRO A 61 5.90 23.77 11.85
C PRO A 61 6.63 22.41 11.93
N ASP A 62 7.94 22.37 11.70
CA ASP A 62 8.72 21.13 11.59
C ASP A 62 8.78 20.32 12.89
N GLU A 63 8.88 20.95 14.07
CA GLU A 63 9.07 20.20 15.32
C GLU A 63 7.81 19.45 15.78
N THR A 64 6.62 19.96 15.45
CA THR A 64 5.36 19.26 15.72
C THR A 64 5.18 18.06 14.78
N MET A 65 5.68 18.16 13.54
CA MET A 65 5.63 17.08 12.55
C MET A 65 6.60 15.93 12.87
N LEU A 66 7.77 16.21 13.45
CA LEU A 66 8.70 15.16 13.89
C LEU A 66 8.14 14.30 15.02
N MET A 67 7.37 14.87 15.95
CA MET A 67 6.76 14.11 17.05
C MET A 67 5.70 13.11 16.56
N ALA A 68 4.92 13.45 15.52
CA ALA A 68 3.90 12.56 14.95
C ALA A 68 4.46 11.28 14.33
N GLN A 69 5.69 11.32 13.81
CA GLN A 69 6.34 10.18 13.15
C GLN A 69 6.83 9.11 14.15
N THR A 70 6.98 9.47 15.43
CA THR A 70 7.42 8.56 16.51
C THR A 70 6.28 7.86 17.24
N GLY A 71 5.04 8.26 16.98
CA GLY A 71 3.86 7.68 17.62
C GLY A 71 3.66 6.21 17.24
N THR A 72 3.44 5.33 18.23
CA THR A 72 3.13 3.91 17.99
C THR A 72 1.72 3.68 17.43
N GLY A 73 0.88 4.71 17.46
CA GLY A 73 -0.48 4.73 16.94
C GLY A 73 -0.57 5.36 15.56
N PHE A 74 -1.75 5.18 14.94
CA PHE A 74 -2.07 5.76 13.63
C PHE A 74 -2.40 7.24 13.74
N SER A 75 -1.89 8.04 12.80
CA SER A 75 -2.35 9.40 12.59
C SER A 75 -3.78 9.42 11.99
N PRO A 76 -4.53 10.53 12.10
CA PRO A 76 -5.82 10.66 11.42
C PRO A 76 -5.74 10.44 9.90
N ALA A 77 -4.66 10.91 9.26
CA ALA A 77 -4.43 10.73 7.84
C ALA A 77 -4.24 9.25 7.48
N GLU A 78 -3.48 8.50 8.28
CA GLU A 78 -3.28 7.06 8.12
C GLU A 78 -4.59 6.28 8.29
N ILE A 79 -5.40 6.66 9.27
CA ILE A 79 -6.72 6.05 9.48
C ILE A 79 -7.62 6.28 8.27
N ALA A 80 -7.68 7.51 7.76
CA ALA A 80 -8.49 7.85 6.59
C ALA A 80 -8.03 7.08 5.34
N TYR A 81 -6.72 7.08 5.09
CA TYR A 81 -6.11 6.36 3.97
C TYR A 81 -6.41 4.85 4.05
N VAL A 82 -6.11 4.22 5.18
CA VAL A 82 -6.34 2.78 5.37
C VAL A 82 -7.82 2.42 5.25
N THR A 83 -8.72 3.29 5.74
CA THR A 83 -10.16 3.08 5.61
C THR A 83 -10.62 3.14 4.16
N ALA A 84 -10.12 4.10 3.38
CA ALA A 84 -10.42 4.20 1.96
C ALA A 84 -9.93 2.95 1.20
N THR A 85 -8.69 2.54 1.47
CA THR A 85 -8.06 1.36 0.86
C THR A 85 -8.77 0.06 1.27
N ALA A 86 -9.17 -0.09 2.53
CA ALA A 86 -9.95 -1.23 2.99
C ALA A 86 -11.29 -1.35 2.23
N GLY A 87 -11.94 -0.22 1.96
CA GLY A 87 -13.13 -0.14 1.14
C GLY A 87 -12.92 -0.66 -0.29
N ALA A 88 -11.76 -0.40 -0.90
CA ALA A 88 -11.40 -0.95 -2.20
C ALA A 88 -11.07 -2.46 -2.11
N VAL A 89 -10.21 -2.85 -1.16
CA VAL A 89 -9.72 -4.23 -0.98
C VAL A 89 -10.85 -5.23 -0.71
N PHE A 90 -11.79 -4.87 0.16
CA PHE A 90 -12.92 -5.73 0.52
C PHE A 90 -14.20 -5.41 -0.24
N ARG A 91 -14.12 -4.65 -1.33
CA ARG A 91 -15.28 -4.33 -2.18
C ARG A 91 -16.45 -3.75 -1.38
N ARG A 92 -16.14 -2.78 -0.51
CA ARG A 92 -17.07 -2.06 0.38
C ARG A 92 -17.76 -2.92 1.45
N ARG A 93 -17.32 -4.16 1.69
CA ARG A 93 -17.77 -4.94 2.85
C ARG A 93 -17.30 -4.29 4.15
N ALA A 94 -18.06 -4.55 5.22
CA ALA A 94 -17.64 -4.18 6.58
C ALA A 94 -16.24 -4.77 6.85
N SER A 95 -15.34 -3.91 7.33
CA SER A 95 -13.96 -4.27 7.57
C SER A 95 -13.45 -3.65 8.86
N GLU A 96 -12.39 -4.25 9.37
CA GLU A 96 -11.72 -3.84 10.60
C GLU A 96 -10.23 -3.68 10.34
N ARG A 97 -9.62 -2.75 11.06
CA ARG A 97 -8.19 -2.43 11.02
C ARG A 97 -7.55 -2.77 12.36
N ALA A 98 -6.33 -3.30 12.34
CA ALA A 98 -5.54 -3.52 13.55
C ALA A 98 -5.21 -2.20 14.23
N THR A 99 -5.23 -2.15 15.56
CA THR A 99 -5.05 -0.91 16.34
C THR A 99 -3.62 -0.37 16.37
N ARG A 100 -2.64 -1.18 15.97
CA ARG A 100 -1.22 -0.80 15.85
C ARG A 100 -0.63 -1.27 14.53
N PHE A 101 0.53 -0.71 14.18
CA PHE A 101 1.34 -1.21 13.09
C PHE A 101 1.92 -2.60 13.39
N VAL A 102 2.20 -3.34 12.33
CA VAL A 102 2.96 -4.58 12.33
C VAL A 102 4.18 -4.41 11.43
N THR A 103 5.24 -5.16 11.72
CA THR A 103 6.40 -5.23 10.83
C THR A 103 6.13 -6.23 9.71
N PRO A 104 6.12 -5.81 8.43
CA PRO A 104 6.00 -6.73 7.31
C PRO A 104 7.21 -7.68 7.27
N GLU A 105 6.99 -8.94 6.87
CA GLU A 105 8.09 -9.89 6.70
C GLU A 105 8.96 -9.53 5.49
N THR A 106 8.39 -8.82 4.51
CA THR A 106 9.02 -8.45 3.25
C THR A 106 8.75 -6.97 2.95
N GLY A 107 9.76 -6.26 2.45
CA GLY A 107 9.59 -4.93 1.85
C GLY A 107 9.60 -3.74 2.81
N GLY A 108 9.96 -3.94 4.08
CA GLY A 108 10.09 -2.87 5.07
C GLY A 108 8.80 -2.10 5.34
N GLY A 109 8.91 -0.94 5.99
CA GLY A 109 7.80 -0.01 6.20
C GLY A 109 6.85 -0.35 7.35
N TYR A 110 5.68 0.28 7.31
CA TYR A 110 4.66 0.27 8.36
C TYR A 110 3.46 -0.57 7.90
N GLY A 111 3.39 -1.80 8.38
CA GLY A 111 2.32 -2.74 8.04
C GLY A 111 1.04 -2.47 8.81
N VAL A 112 -0.10 -2.52 8.13
CA VAL A 112 -1.43 -2.33 8.69
C VAL A 112 -2.30 -3.51 8.32
N CYS A 113 -2.65 -4.30 9.33
CA CYS A 113 -3.48 -5.46 9.16
C CYS A 113 -4.96 -5.08 9.05
N LEU A 114 -5.62 -5.71 8.09
CA LEU A 114 -7.02 -5.54 7.78
C LEU A 114 -7.73 -6.89 7.78
N ARG A 115 -8.99 -6.90 8.19
CA ARG A 115 -9.83 -8.10 8.10
C ARG A 115 -11.28 -7.77 7.75
N SER A 116 -11.93 -8.70 7.04
CA SER A 116 -13.38 -8.66 6.78
C SER A 116 -13.98 -10.05 7.00
N ALA A 117 -15.13 -10.13 7.68
CA ALA A 117 -15.76 -11.41 8.02
C ALA A 117 -16.25 -12.13 6.75
N LYS A 118 -15.82 -13.37 6.54
CA LYS A 118 -16.17 -14.18 5.36
C LYS A 118 -17.52 -14.89 5.55
N LYS A 119 -18.27 -15.07 4.46
CA LYS A 119 -19.46 -15.93 4.46
C LYS A 119 -19.05 -17.37 4.78
N GLY A 120 -19.63 -17.95 5.83
CA GLY A 120 -19.26 -19.29 6.32
C GLY A 120 -18.19 -19.31 7.42
N GLY A 121 -17.81 -18.15 7.94
CA GLY A 121 -16.91 -18.03 9.09
C GLY A 121 -15.47 -17.68 8.72
N GLY A 122 -14.73 -17.26 9.73
CA GLY A 122 -13.36 -16.76 9.57
C GLY A 122 -13.30 -15.36 8.94
N TYR A 123 -12.09 -14.97 8.53
CA TYR A 123 -11.80 -13.64 8.02
C TYR A 123 -10.99 -13.72 6.72
N ASP A 124 -11.34 -12.84 5.77
CA ASP A 124 -10.45 -12.50 4.67
C ASP A 124 -9.44 -11.47 5.19
N LEU A 125 -8.15 -11.79 5.10
CA LEU A 125 -7.07 -10.93 5.59
C LEU A 125 -6.43 -10.15 4.44
N ALA A 126 -5.98 -8.94 4.75
CA ALA A 126 -5.10 -8.14 3.90
C ALA A 126 -4.11 -7.36 4.77
N MET A 127 -2.97 -7.00 4.21
CA MET A 127 -1.99 -6.12 4.83
C MET A 127 -1.68 -4.98 3.87
N ILE A 128 -1.81 -3.75 4.34
CA ILE A 128 -1.32 -2.56 3.64
C ILE A 128 0.05 -2.24 4.21
N VAL A 129 1.04 -1.95 3.36
CA VAL A 129 2.35 -1.49 3.80
C VAL A 129 2.56 -0.07 3.30
N LEU A 130 2.68 0.85 4.25
CA LEU A 130 3.05 2.23 3.99
C LEU A 130 4.58 2.32 4.09
N GLN A 131 5.25 2.79 3.04
CA GLN A 131 6.72 2.95 3.07
C GLN A 131 7.17 4.09 3.99
N ARG A 132 6.28 5.05 4.24
CA ARG A 132 6.48 6.19 5.14
C ARG A 132 5.21 6.47 5.95
N ARG A 133 5.36 7.15 7.09
CA ARG A 133 4.22 7.65 7.89
C ARG A 133 3.47 8.73 7.10
N LEU A 134 2.15 8.82 7.27
CA LEU A 134 1.36 9.91 6.69
C LEU A 134 1.08 10.96 7.78
N ASP A 135 1.66 12.14 7.62
CA ASP A 135 1.58 13.26 8.58
C ASP A 135 0.43 14.25 8.29
N GLY A 136 -0.33 14.02 7.21
CA GLY A 136 -1.44 14.86 6.79
C GLY A 136 -1.11 15.85 5.68
N SER A 137 0.14 15.89 5.21
CA SER A 137 0.49 16.55 3.96
C SER A 137 -0.17 15.84 2.76
N ALA A 138 -0.46 16.60 1.70
CA ALA A 138 -0.98 16.03 0.47
C ALA A 138 0.11 15.18 -0.20
N ILE A 139 -0.07 13.87 -0.19
CA ILE A 139 0.85 12.93 -0.87
C ILE A 139 0.45 12.87 -2.34
N SER A 140 1.41 13.16 -3.21
CA SER A 140 1.26 12.96 -4.66
C SER A 140 0.95 11.49 -4.93
N GLN A 141 -0.03 11.23 -5.81
CA GLN A 141 -0.38 9.86 -6.20
C GLN A 141 0.81 9.11 -6.83
N VAL A 142 1.76 9.83 -7.43
CA VAL A 142 2.99 9.25 -8.01
C VAL A 142 3.97 8.80 -6.91
N ASP A 143 3.91 9.44 -5.74
CA ASP A 143 4.79 9.18 -4.60
C ASP A 143 4.16 8.21 -3.58
N ASP A 144 2.95 7.70 -3.86
CA ASP A 144 2.26 6.73 -3.02
C ASP A 144 2.82 5.32 -3.26
N ASP A 145 3.92 4.98 -2.58
CA ASP A 145 4.53 3.65 -2.59
C ASP A 145 3.78 2.62 -1.72
N THR A 146 2.44 2.68 -1.68
CA THR A 146 1.66 1.75 -0.87
C THR A 146 1.56 0.38 -1.52
N LEU A 147 1.91 -0.65 -0.76
CA LEU A 147 1.77 -2.06 -1.18
C LEU A 147 0.57 -2.70 -0.49
N VAL A 148 -0.17 -3.52 -1.23
CA VAL A 148 -1.32 -4.27 -0.70
C VAL A 148 -1.10 -5.77 -0.86
N TYR A 149 -0.89 -6.45 0.26
CA TYR A 149 -0.72 -7.89 0.31
C TYR A 149 -2.00 -8.61 0.69
N ARG A 150 -2.28 -9.71 -0.02
CA ARG A 150 -3.46 -10.57 0.19
C ARG A 150 -3.14 -12.05 0.21
N ARG A 151 -1.89 -12.44 -0.07
CA ARG A 151 -1.49 -13.84 -0.01
C ARG A 151 -1.35 -14.27 1.45
N ALA A 152 -1.59 -15.54 1.72
CA ALA A 152 -1.54 -16.08 3.07
C ALA A 152 -0.15 -15.93 3.72
N ALA A 153 0.93 -16.07 2.95
CA ALA A 153 2.30 -15.88 3.46
C ALA A 153 2.53 -14.45 3.95
N ASP A 154 2.20 -13.45 3.12
CA ASP A 154 2.43 -12.04 3.43
C ASP A 154 1.52 -11.52 4.55
N THR A 155 0.36 -12.15 4.77
CA THR A 155 -0.62 -11.75 5.79
C THR A 155 -0.54 -12.57 7.06
N ARG A 156 0.49 -13.42 7.21
CA ARG A 156 0.72 -14.21 8.43
C ARG A 156 0.76 -13.35 9.71
N PRO A 157 1.40 -12.16 9.74
CA PRO A 157 1.35 -11.28 10.91
C PRO A 157 -0.07 -10.88 11.31
N CYS A 158 -0.99 -10.76 10.34
CA CYS A 158 -2.37 -10.36 10.56
C CYS A 158 -3.26 -11.43 11.18
N ALA A 159 -2.79 -12.68 11.22
CA ALA A 159 -3.48 -13.78 11.89
C ALA A 159 -3.13 -13.88 13.39
N ALA A 160 -2.20 -13.05 13.90
CA ALA A 160 -1.77 -13.10 15.29
C ALA A 160 -2.90 -12.72 16.26
N ARG A 161 -3.14 -13.57 17.27
CA ARG A 161 -4.18 -13.35 18.30
C ARG A 161 -3.94 -12.12 19.18
N SER A 162 -2.71 -11.62 19.21
CA SER A 162 -2.33 -10.42 19.96
C SER A 162 -2.75 -9.11 19.29
N LEU A 163 -3.30 -9.16 18.07
CA LEU A 163 -3.78 -7.97 17.38
C LEU A 163 -5.23 -7.66 17.78
N ALA A 164 -5.44 -6.49 18.37
CA ALA A 164 -6.76 -5.93 18.52
C ALA A 164 -7.19 -5.26 17.21
N PHE A 165 -8.47 -5.40 16.86
CA PHE A 165 -9.06 -4.84 15.66
C PHE A 165 -10.22 -3.91 16.02
N VAL A 166 -10.33 -2.81 15.28
CA VAL A 166 -11.41 -1.83 15.40
C VAL A 166 -12.07 -1.63 14.04
N ALA A 167 -13.35 -1.26 14.04
CA ALA A 167 -14.09 -1.01 12.80
C ALA A 167 -13.39 0.06 11.95
N ALA A 168 -13.13 -0.25 10.68
CA ALA A 168 -12.67 0.73 9.69
C ALA A 168 -13.91 1.45 9.12
N ARG A 169 -14.49 2.35 9.91
CA ARG A 169 -15.70 3.09 9.50
C ARG A 169 -15.32 4.16 8.48
N ARG A 170 -16.08 4.25 7.38
CA ARG A 170 -16.21 5.53 6.69
C ARG A 170 -16.97 6.48 7.63
N GLY A 171 -16.35 7.60 7.97
CA GLY A 171 -17.09 8.76 8.47
C GLY A 171 -18.09 9.23 7.43
#